data_AF-A0A496URU5-F1
#
_entry.id   AF-A0A496URU5-F1
#
_cell.length_a   1.000
_cell.length_b   1.000
_cell.length_c   1.000
_cell.angle_alpha   90.00
_cell.angle_beta   90.00
_cell.angle_gamma   90.00
#
_symmetry.space_group_name_H-M   'P 1'
#
loop_
_entity.id
_entity.type
_entity.pdbx_description
1 polymer ?
#
loop_
_entity_poly.entity_id
_entity_poly.type
_entity_poly.pdbx_seq_one_letter_code
_entity_poly.pdbx_strand_id
1 'polypeptide(L)'
;MPADLGRHLRTWDGTRLSPALLRAALARAVSRAGAEPHLGEELARRLAAAGTRHGSRGPWIRRPLLPASWVAVLAMPLVPLTSTAVLLALAGTGVAGLRLAWPTLDHGAIDLTTIATAAGLLLVTTMVHELIHAAALLRGGYPPGPVGMGVVFVMPVLWCDVTPVALLPRGDRLRV
;
A
#
# COMPACT_ATOMS: atom_id res chain seq x y z
N MET A 1 15.31 10.73 11.37
CA MET A 1 15.43 10.41 9.94
C MET A 1 14.10 10.08 9.25
N PRO A 2 13.22 9.20 9.76
CA PRO A 2 11.98 8.81 9.05
C PRO A 2 10.99 9.97 8.85
N ALA A 3 10.81 10.83 9.87
CA ALA A 3 9.87 11.95 9.83
C ALA A 3 10.25 13.04 8.80
N ASP A 4 11.55 13.28 8.59
CA ASP A 4 12.04 14.26 7.61
C ASP A 4 11.87 13.77 6.18
N LEU A 5 12.17 12.49 5.94
CA LEU A 5 11.93 11.85 4.66
C LEU A 5 10.42 11.81 4.35
N GLY A 6 9.58 11.49 5.33
CA GLY A 6 8.12 11.51 5.19
C GLY A 6 7.56 12.90 4.89
N ARG A 7 8.11 13.97 5.50
CA ARG A 7 7.77 15.37 5.13
C ARG A 7 8.16 15.69 3.69
N HIS A 8 9.34 15.26 3.25
CA HIS A 8 9.78 15.48 1.88
C HIS A 8 8.97 14.67 0.88
N LEU A 9 8.47 13.48 1.22
CA LEU A 9 7.64 12.65 0.33
C LEU A 9 6.17 13.12 0.27
N ARG A 10 5.66 13.78 1.30
CA ARG A 10 4.30 14.35 1.34
C ARG A 10 4.05 15.42 0.27
N THR A 11 5.07 16.12 -0.19
CA THR A 11 4.91 17.14 -1.26
C THR A 11 4.74 16.52 -2.64
N TRP A 12 4.73 15.19 -2.76
CA TRP A 12 4.66 14.46 -4.02
C TRP A 12 3.35 13.68 -4.05
N ASP A 13 2.27 14.37 -4.41
CA ASP A 13 0.87 13.89 -4.44
C ASP A 13 0.63 12.72 -5.42
N GLY A 14 1.08 11.51 -5.06
CA GLY A 14 0.72 10.27 -5.77
C GLY A 14 1.17 10.18 -7.23
N THR A 15 1.92 11.16 -7.75
CA THR A 15 2.60 11.07 -9.02
C THR A 15 3.80 10.15 -8.84
N ARG A 16 3.84 9.02 -9.57
CA ARG A 16 5.04 8.18 -9.62
C ARG A 16 6.24 9.07 -9.93
N LEU A 17 7.15 9.15 -8.97
CA LEU A 17 8.39 9.90 -9.13
C LEU A 17 9.12 9.36 -10.35
N SER A 18 9.40 10.23 -11.31
CA SER A 18 10.34 9.87 -12.35
C SER A 18 11.66 9.49 -11.67
N PRO A 19 12.37 8.45 -12.13
CA PRO A 19 13.65 8.08 -11.53
C PRO A 19 14.65 9.24 -11.46
N ALA A 20 14.51 10.27 -12.31
CA ALA A 20 15.31 11.49 -12.26
C ALA A 20 14.95 12.40 -11.07
N LEU A 21 13.66 12.60 -10.79
CA LEU A 21 13.21 13.44 -9.67
C LEU A 21 13.52 12.81 -8.31
N LEU A 22 13.35 11.49 -8.19
CA LEU A 22 13.73 10.75 -6.98
C LEU A 22 15.24 10.89 -6.72
N ARG A 23 16.08 10.74 -7.76
CA ARG A 23 17.53 10.96 -7.69
C ARG A 23 17.88 12.38 -7.21
N ALA A 24 17.23 13.40 -7.75
CA ALA A 24 17.49 14.79 -7.39
C ALA A 24 17.03 15.15 -5.96
N ALA A 25 15.96 14.53 -5.46
CA ALA A 25 15.47 14.72 -4.10
C ALA A 25 16.39 14.04 -3.07
N LEU A 26 16.84 12.81 -3.35
CA LEU A 26 17.78 12.08 -2.50
C LEU A 26 19.16 12.70 -2.48
N ALA A 27 19.69 13.14 -3.63
CA ALA A 27 20.96 13.87 -3.67
C ALA A 27 20.92 15.11 -2.76
N ARG A 28 19.83 15.89 -2.83
CA ARG A 28 19.64 17.06 -1.95
C ARG A 28 19.51 16.70 -0.48
N ALA A 29 18.82 15.61 -0.14
CA ALA A 29 18.69 15.14 1.24
C ALA A 29 20.03 14.66 1.82
N VAL A 30 20.83 13.95 1.01
CA VAL A 30 22.16 13.45 1.40
C VAL A 30 23.15 14.61 1.56
N SER A 31 23.16 15.59 0.65
CA SER A 31 23.99 16.78 0.78
C SER A 31 23.64 17.60 2.03
N ARG A 32 22.35 17.70 2.39
CA ARG A 32 21.92 18.38 3.63
C ARG A 32 22.29 17.62 4.89
N ALA A 33 22.39 16.28 4.81
CA ALA A 33 22.75 15.44 5.94
C ALA A 33 24.26 15.37 6.20
N GLY A 34 25.09 16.03 5.39
CA GLY A 34 26.56 15.96 5.50
C GLY A 34 27.12 14.57 5.20
N ALA A 35 26.34 13.71 4.56
CA ALA A 35 26.75 12.37 4.21
C ALA A 35 27.62 12.41 2.94
N GLU A 36 28.67 11.59 2.97
CA GLU A 36 29.66 11.45 1.89
C GLU A 36 28.99 11.32 0.50
N PRO A 37 29.42 12.11 -0.50
CA PRO A 37 28.74 12.22 -1.80
C PRO A 37 28.57 10.87 -2.54
N HIS A 38 29.50 9.93 -2.33
CA HIS A 38 29.45 8.60 -2.95
C HIS A 38 28.28 7.73 -2.45
N LEU A 39 27.81 7.92 -1.21
CA LEU A 39 26.64 7.21 -0.65
C LEU A 39 25.34 7.72 -1.29
N GLY A 40 25.27 9.02 -1.60
CA GLY A 40 24.12 9.61 -2.28
C GLY A 40 23.94 9.08 -3.69
N GLU A 41 25.03 8.98 -4.44
CA GLU A 41 25.02 8.41 -5.79
C GLU A 41 24.69 6.91 -5.82
N GLU A 42 25.21 6.14 -4.88
CA GLU A 42 24.94 4.70 -4.81
C GLU A 42 23.48 4.41 -4.43
N LEU A 43 22.91 5.17 -3.47
CA LEU A 43 21.50 5.08 -3.10
C LEU A 43 20.59 5.55 -4.26
N ALA A 44 20.97 6.62 -4.95
CA ALA A 44 20.32 7.13 -6.15
C ALA A 44 20.34 6.10 -7.30
N ARG A 45 21.45 5.41 -7.52
CA ARG A 45 21.58 4.32 -8.50
C ARG A 45 20.68 3.13 -8.13
N ARG A 46 20.70 2.67 -6.88
CA ARG A 46 19.87 1.54 -6.42
C ARG A 46 18.38 1.84 -6.51
N LEU A 47 17.98 3.07 -6.24
CA LEU A 47 16.58 3.49 -6.37
C LEU A 47 16.15 3.71 -7.83
N ALA A 48 17.05 4.17 -8.70
CA ALA A 48 16.79 4.20 -10.15
C ALA A 48 16.69 2.78 -10.74
N ALA A 49 17.52 1.85 -10.29
CA ALA A 49 17.45 0.43 -10.66
C ALA A 49 16.17 -0.25 -10.12
N ALA A 50 15.66 0.18 -8.96
CA ALA A 50 14.39 -0.30 -8.41
C ALA A 50 13.17 0.31 -9.14
N GLY A 51 13.24 1.60 -9.50
CA GLY A 51 12.17 2.32 -10.21
C GLY A 51 12.03 1.95 -11.69
N THR A 52 13.10 1.46 -12.33
CA THR A 52 13.09 1.05 -13.75
C THR A 52 12.41 -0.30 -14.00
N ARG A 53 12.17 -1.13 -12.96
CA ARG A 53 11.55 -2.46 -13.13
C ARG A 53 10.03 -2.48 -13.23
N HIS A 54 9.34 -1.33 -13.16
CA HIS A 54 7.85 -1.28 -13.18
C HIS A 54 7.25 -0.43 -14.31
N GLY A 55 7.97 -0.33 -15.45
CA GLY A 55 7.39 0.14 -16.71
C GLY A 55 6.50 -0.95 -17.31
N SER A 56 5.21 -0.98 -16.96
CA SER A 56 4.26 -1.96 -17.51
C SER A 56 3.93 -1.64 -18.97
N ARG A 57 4.55 -2.36 -19.91
CA ARG A 57 4.12 -2.46 -21.32
C ARG A 57 2.97 -3.47 -21.51
N GLY A 58 2.03 -3.51 -20.57
CA GLY A 58 0.83 -4.38 -20.64
C GLY A 58 -0.45 -3.57 -20.46
N PRO A 59 -1.64 -4.14 -20.75
CA PRO A 59 -2.94 -3.46 -20.69
C PRO A 59 -3.40 -3.23 -19.24
N TRP A 60 -2.60 -2.49 -18.46
CA TRP A 60 -2.88 -2.13 -17.09
C TRP A 60 -3.61 -0.79 -17.07
N ILE A 61 -4.94 -0.81 -17.04
CA ILE A 61 -5.72 0.39 -16.72
C ILE A 61 -5.65 0.57 -15.21
N ARG A 62 -4.99 1.64 -14.75
CA ARG A 62 -5.00 2.04 -13.34
C ARG A 62 -5.73 3.38 -13.23
N ARG A 63 -6.80 3.41 -12.45
CA ARG A 63 -7.55 4.63 -12.14
C ARG A 63 -7.43 4.88 -10.63
N PRO A 64 -6.82 5.99 -10.19
CA PRO A 64 -6.89 6.37 -8.79
C PRO A 64 -8.35 6.65 -8.44
N LEU A 65 -8.83 6.06 -7.36
CA LEU A 65 -10.19 6.25 -6.85
C LEU A 65 -10.19 7.25 -5.69
N LEU A 66 -9.21 7.12 -4.80
CA LEU A 66 -9.03 7.98 -3.65
C LEU A 66 -7.64 8.65 -3.74
N PRO A 67 -7.57 9.98 -3.69
CA PRO A 67 -6.30 10.68 -3.63
C PRO A 67 -5.63 10.44 -2.26
N ALA A 68 -4.30 10.60 -2.20
CA ALA A 68 -3.50 10.29 -1.02
C ALA A 68 -3.94 11.03 0.26
N SER A 69 -4.44 12.26 0.13
CA SER A 69 -4.94 13.05 1.26
C SER A 69 -6.14 12.37 1.94
N TRP A 70 -7.10 11.89 1.16
CA TRP A 70 -8.26 11.17 1.69
C TRP A 70 -7.86 9.80 2.23
N VAL A 71 -6.95 9.10 1.56
CA VAL A 71 -6.42 7.82 2.06
C VAL A 71 -5.79 7.99 3.45
N ALA A 72 -4.99 9.04 3.67
CA ALA A 72 -4.37 9.30 4.96
C ALA A 72 -5.42 9.55 6.07
N VAL A 73 -6.47 10.30 5.77
CA VAL A 73 -7.57 10.57 6.72
C VAL A 73 -8.33 9.29 7.07
N LEU A 74 -8.67 8.49 6.05
CA LEU A 74 -9.42 7.24 6.22
C LEU A 74 -8.60 6.14 6.89
N ALA A 75 -7.28 6.12 6.68
CA ALA A 75 -6.37 5.13 7.24
C ALA A 75 -5.96 5.43 8.69
N MET A 76 -5.97 6.70 9.12
CA MET A 76 -5.60 7.08 10.48
C MET A 76 -6.32 6.28 11.58
N PRO A 77 -7.67 6.14 11.58
CA PRO A 77 -8.37 5.37 12.62
C PRO A 77 -8.03 3.88 12.59
N LEU A 78 -7.49 3.36 11.49
CA LEU A 78 -7.14 1.95 11.32
C LEU A 78 -5.71 1.62 11.80
N VAL A 79 -4.90 2.63 12.12
CA VAL A 79 -3.53 2.45 12.62
C VAL A 79 -3.43 1.43 13.78
N PRO A 80 -4.32 1.44 14.80
CA PRO A 80 -4.28 0.46 15.88
C PRO A 80 -4.44 -1.00 15.41
N LEU A 81 -5.20 -1.21 14.32
CA LEU A 81 -5.46 -2.54 13.76
C LEU A 81 -4.22 -3.18 13.14
N THR A 82 -3.20 -2.38 12.84
CA THR A 82 -1.96 -2.86 12.21
C THR A 82 -0.98 -3.49 13.22
N SER A 83 -1.33 -3.53 14.50
CA SER A 83 -0.50 -4.22 15.51
C SER A 83 -0.55 -5.73 15.33
N THR A 84 0.59 -6.40 15.52
CA THR A 84 0.70 -7.86 15.35
C THR A 84 -0.33 -8.61 16.20
N ALA A 85 -0.54 -8.17 17.45
CA ALA A 85 -1.53 -8.78 18.34
C ALA A 85 -2.96 -8.68 17.78
N VAL A 86 -3.35 -7.51 17.28
CA VAL A 86 -4.69 -7.32 16.69
C VAL A 86 -4.83 -8.11 15.39
N LEU A 87 -3.82 -8.12 14.53
CA LEU A 87 -3.83 -8.92 13.30
C LEU A 87 -3.97 -10.42 13.60
N LEU A 88 -3.26 -10.93 14.61
CA LEU A 88 -3.38 -12.32 15.06
C LEU A 88 -4.78 -12.61 15.63
N ALA A 89 -5.36 -11.68 16.40
CA ALA A 89 -6.71 -11.82 16.92
C ALA A 89 -7.76 -11.80 15.79
N LEU A 90 -7.61 -10.92 14.80
CA LEU A 90 -8.48 -10.86 13.63
C LEU A 90 -8.35 -12.13 12.77
N ALA A 91 -7.13 -12.63 12.56
CA ALA A 91 -6.91 -13.89 11.86
C ALA A 91 -7.55 -15.06 12.61
N GLY A 92 -7.36 -15.14 13.93
CA GLY A 92 -7.94 -16.18 14.78
C GLY A 92 -9.47 -16.16 14.77
N THR A 93 -10.08 -14.97 14.89
CA THR A 93 -11.54 -14.81 14.80
C THR A 93 -12.08 -15.16 13.42
N GLY A 94 -11.37 -14.82 12.34
CA GLY A 94 -11.71 -15.24 10.98
C GLY A 94 -11.70 -16.75 10.80
N VAL A 95 -10.65 -17.43 11.29
CA VAL A 95 -10.56 -18.91 11.24
C VAL A 95 -11.66 -19.57 12.07
N ALA A 96 -11.90 -19.08 13.30
CA ALA A 96 -12.96 -19.60 14.16
C ALA A 96 -14.35 -19.39 13.53
N GLY A 97 -14.62 -18.19 13.00
CA GLY A 97 -15.85 -17.87 12.30
C GLY A 97 -16.08 -18.78 11.09
N LEU A 98 -15.05 -18.97 10.26
CA LEU A 98 -15.14 -19.90 9.13
C LEU A 98 -15.43 -21.33 9.59
N ARG A 99 -14.76 -21.81 10.64
CA ARG A 99 -14.96 -23.17 11.18
C ARG A 99 -16.39 -23.39 11.69
N LEU A 100 -16.98 -22.38 12.32
CA LEU A 100 -18.35 -22.41 12.86
C LEU A 100 -19.40 -22.26 11.77
N ALA A 101 -19.16 -21.42 10.76
CA ALA A 101 -20.07 -21.19 9.66
C ALA A 101 -20.04 -22.31 8.61
N TRP A 102 -18.92 -23.04 8.48
CA TRP A 102 -18.74 -24.07 7.45
C TRP A 102 -19.88 -25.09 7.35
N PRO A 103 -20.40 -25.66 8.46
CA PRO A 103 -21.48 -26.64 8.40
C PRO A 103 -22.84 -26.03 8.01
N THR A 104 -22.99 -24.72 8.17
CA THR A 104 -24.24 -23.99 7.88
C THR A 104 -24.23 -23.32 6.50
N LEU A 105 -23.11 -23.41 5.77
CA LEU A 105 -23.05 -22.92 4.40
C LEU A 105 -23.87 -23.85 3.52
N ASP A 106 -25.10 -23.44 3.22
CA ASP A 106 -25.92 -24.07 2.22
C ASP A 106 -25.30 -23.83 0.83
N HIS A 107 -25.13 -24.90 0.05
CA HIS A 107 -24.61 -24.85 -1.32
C HIS A 107 -25.75 -24.72 -2.34
N GLY A 108 -26.92 -24.24 -1.87
CA GLY A 108 -28.11 -24.00 -2.67
C GLY A 108 -27.88 -23.07 -3.88
N ALA A 109 -28.93 -22.91 -4.68
CA ALA A 109 -28.83 -22.18 -5.94
C ALA A 109 -28.32 -20.75 -5.74
N ILE A 110 -27.28 -20.38 -6.50
CA ILE A 110 -26.72 -19.04 -6.51
C ILE A 110 -27.73 -18.10 -7.19
N ASP A 111 -28.41 -17.27 -6.40
CA ASP A 111 -29.30 -16.23 -6.91
C ASP A 111 -28.56 -14.90 -7.09
N LEU A 112 -29.20 -13.95 -7.78
CA LEU A 112 -28.61 -12.63 -8.04
C LEU A 112 -28.34 -11.85 -6.75
N THR A 113 -29.18 -12.02 -5.73
CA THR A 113 -29.04 -11.39 -4.42
C THR A 113 -27.77 -11.84 -3.71
N THR A 114 -27.50 -13.15 -3.72
CA THR A 114 -26.29 -13.75 -3.14
C THR A 114 -25.04 -13.24 -3.85
N ILE A 115 -25.05 -13.21 -5.19
CA ILE A 115 -23.92 -12.68 -5.97
C ILE A 115 -23.66 -11.21 -5.64
N ALA A 116 -24.71 -10.38 -5.63
CA ALA A 116 -24.58 -8.95 -5.34
C ALA A 116 -24.05 -8.70 -3.92
N THR A 117 -24.54 -9.47 -2.94
CA THR A 117 -24.09 -9.40 -1.55
C THR A 117 -22.62 -9.81 -1.41
N ALA A 118 -22.24 -10.93 -2.02
CA ALA A 118 -20.86 -11.42 -2.00
C ALA A 118 -19.90 -10.43 -2.70
N ALA A 119 -20.29 -9.88 -3.84
CA ALA A 119 -19.51 -8.87 -4.55
C ALA A 119 -19.35 -7.57 -3.75
N GLY A 120 -20.43 -7.12 -3.08
CA GLY A 120 -20.39 -5.96 -2.19
C GLY A 120 -19.46 -6.18 -0.99
N LEU A 121 -19.57 -7.33 -0.32
CA LEU A 121 -18.69 -7.70 0.79
C LEU A 121 -17.23 -7.81 0.34
N LEU A 122 -16.97 -8.41 -0.83
CA LEU A 122 -15.63 -8.49 -1.40
C LEU A 122 -15.06 -7.10 -1.67
N LEU A 123 -15.83 -6.19 -2.26
CA LEU A 123 -15.41 -4.82 -2.53
C LEU A 123 -15.08 -4.05 -1.25
N VAL A 124 -15.93 -4.15 -0.23
CA VAL A 124 -15.69 -3.51 1.08
C VAL A 124 -14.45 -4.09 1.75
N THR A 125 -14.34 -5.42 1.78
CA THR A 125 -13.21 -6.11 2.43
C THR A 125 -11.89 -5.77 1.75
N THR A 126 -11.86 -5.75 0.42
CA THR A 126 -10.66 -5.36 -0.35
C THR A 126 -10.32 -3.88 -0.15
N MET A 127 -11.30 -2.99 -0.08
CA MET A 127 -11.04 -1.57 0.22
C MET A 127 -10.42 -1.40 1.61
N VAL A 128 -10.98 -2.08 2.62
CA VAL A 128 -10.43 -2.07 3.99
C VAL A 128 -9.02 -2.65 4.01
N HIS A 129 -8.75 -3.72 3.25
CA HIS A 129 -7.41 -4.30 3.12
C HIS A 129 -6.40 -3.29 2.59
N GLU A 130 -6.72 -2.56 1.52
CA GLU A 130 -5.83 -1.52 0.98
C GLU A 130 -5.63 -0.36 1.97
N LEU A 131 -6.67 0.04 2.72
CA LEU A 131 -6.55 1.06 3.76
C LEU A 131 -5.70 0.61 4.96
N ILE A 132 -5.69 -0.69 5.29
CA ILE A 132 -4.81 -1.25 6.32
C ILE A 132 -3.33 -1.16 5.88
N HIS A 133 -3.01 -1.34 4.60
CA HIS A 133 -1.65 -1.10 4.09
C HIS A 133 -1.24 0.36 4.24
N ALA A 134 -2.13 1.30 3.91
CA ALA A 134 -1.91 2.72 4.14
C ALA A 134 -1.74 3.05 5.64
N ALA A 135 -2.52 2.42 6.51
CA ALA A 135 -2.41 2.58 7.96
C ALA A 135 -1.08 2.04 8.50
N ALA A 136 -0.57 0.94 7.93
CA ALA A 136 0.70 0.36 8.31
C ALA A 136 1.87 1.28 7.92
N LEU A 137 1.77 1.94 6.76
CA LEU A 137 2.70 3.00 6.35
C LEU A 137 2.68 4.18 7.33
N LEU A 138 1.50 4.66 7.70
CA LEU A 138 1.33 5.73 8.68
C LEU A 138 1.96 5.38 10.02
N ARG A 139 1.74 4.14 10.51
CA ARG A 139 2.36 3.64 11.75
C ARG A 139 3.88 3.62 11.67
N GLY A 140 4.43 3.28 10.49
CA GLY A 140 5.86 3.36 10.21
C GLY A 140 6.41 4.78 10.04
N GLY A 141 5.57 5.82 10.06
CA GLY A 141 5.96 7.21 9.87
C GLY A 141 6.08 7.66 8.41
N TYR A 142 5.55 6.87 7.46
CA TYR A 142 5.61 7.14 6.02
C TYR A 142 4.25 7.61 5.51
N PRO A 143 4.22 8.51 4.51
CA PRO A 143 2.96 8.93 3.89
C PRO A 143 2.39 7.78 3.04
N PRO A 144 1.09 7.50 3.15
CA PRO A 144 0.41 6.59 2.22
C PRO A 144 0.24 7.27 0.85
N GLY A 145 0.33 6.49 -0.22
CA GLY A 145 -0.02 6.97 -1.56
C GLY A 145 -1.52 6.77 -1.88
N PRO A 146 -1.93 7.03 -3.13
CA PRO A 146 -3.33 6.89 -3.54
C PRO A 146 -3.79 5.43 -3.50
N VAL A 147 -5.11 5.25 -3.34
CA VAL A 147 -5.79 3.96 -3.53
C VAL A 147 -6.59 4.03 -4.82
N GLY A 148 -6.52 2.98 -5.62
CA GLY A 148 -7.19 2.92 -6.91
C GLY A 148 -7.72 1.55 -7.25
N MET A 149 -8.29 1.48 -8.44
CA MET A 149 -8.75 0.25 -9.05
C MET A 149 -7.97 -0.02 -10.34
N GLY A 150 -7.81 -1.28 -10.67
CA GLY A 150 -7.32 -1.72 -11.96
C GLY A 150 -7.91 -3.07 -12.34
N VAL A 151 -7.47 -3.59 -13.48
CA VAL A 151 -7.84 -4.92 -13.97
C VAL A 151 -6.58 -5.73 -14.16
N VAL A 152 -6.54 -6.91 -13.53
CA VAL A 152 -5.49 -7.91 -13.75
C VAL A 152 -6.12 -9.08 -14.50
N PHE A 153 -5.70 -9.24 -15.76
CA PHE A 153 -6.34 -10.12 -16.75
C PHE A 153 -7.80 -9.78 -17.02
N VAL A 154 -8.72 -10.30 -16.21
CA VAL A 154 -10.17 -10.06 -16.29
C VAL A 154 -10.78 -9.68 -14.93
N MET A 155 -9.96 -9.70 -13.86
CA MET A 155 -10.43 -9.51 -12.51
C MET A 155 -10.22 -8.07 -12.06
N PRO A 156 -11.26 -7.39 -11.54
CA PRO A 156 -11.08 -6.10 -10.91
C PRO A 156 -10.25 -6.27 -9.64
N VAL A 157 -9.28 -5.39 -9.45
CA VAL A 157 -8.43 -5.35 -8.25
C VAL A 157 -8.39 -3.94 -7.70
N LEU A 158 -8.39 -3.82 -6.37
CA LEU A 158 -8.00 -2.59 -5.70
C LEU A 158 -6.49 -2.62 -5.47
N TRP A 159 -5.88 -1.43 -5.38
CA TRP A 159 -4.47 -1.29 -5.10
C TRP A 159 -4.21 -0.05 -4.25
N CYS A 160 -3.31 -0.17 -3.28
CA CYS A 160 -2.69 0.94 -2.56
C CYS A 160 -1.26 1.18 -3.07
N ASP A 161 -0.89 2.43 -3.32
CA ASP A 161 0.50 2.75 -3.60
C ASP A 161 1.35 2.65 -2.32
N VAL A 162 2.07 1.54 -2.20
CA VAL A 162 3.00 1.27 -1.11
C VAL A 162 4.47 1.52 -1.51
N THR A 163 4.72 2.27 -2.59
CA THR A 163 6.09 2.60 -3.03
C THR A 163 7.00 3.11 -1.91
N PRO A 164 6.53 3.91 -0.92
CA PRO A 164 7.35 4.31 0.22
C PRO A 164 7.94 3.15 1.03
N VAL A 165 7.31 1.96 1.05
CA VAL A 165 7.86 0.75 1.71
C VAL A 165 9.22 0.36 1.12
N ALA A 166 9.47 0.62 -0.17
CA ALA A 166 10.76 0.33 -0.79
C ALA A 166 11.92 1.11 -0.17
N LEU A 167 11.62 2.23 0.51
CA LEU A 167 12.58 3.08 1.20
C LEU A 167 12.90 2.60 2.62
N LEU A 168 12.13 1.64 3.18
CA LEU A 168 12.41 1.05 4.49
C LEU A 168 13.69 0.17 4.45
N PRO A 169 14.50 0.19 5.54
CA PRO A 169 15.58 -0.79 5.75
C PRO A 169 15.04 -2.22 5.64
N ARG A 170 15.84 -3.18 5.13
CA ARG A 170 15.38 -4.55 4.85
C ARG A 170 14.74 -5.27 6.05
N GLY A 171 15.14 -4.93 7.27
CA GLY A 171 14.55 -5.47 8.51
C GLY A 171 13.20 -4.84 8.87
N ASP A 172 12.94 -3.62 8.43
CA ASP A 172 11.73 -2.84 8.73
C ASP A 172 10.73 -2.84 7.56
N ARG A 173 11.11 -3.40 6.41
CA ARG A 173 10.17 -3.63 5.30
C ARG A 173 9.09 -4.55 5.82
N LEU A 174 7.86 -4.04 5.85
CA LEU A 174 6.66 -4.85 6.01
C LEU A 174 6.73 -5.97 4.97
N ARG A 175 6.99 -7.19 5.43
CA ARG A 175 6.87 -8.40 4.63
C ARG A 175 5.38 -8.72 4.62
N VAL A 176 4.72 -8.28 3.56
CA VAL A 176 3.35 -8.70 3.23
C VAL A 176 3.43 -10.08 2.59
#